data_AF-A0A843L906-F1
#
_entry.id   AF-A0A843L906-F1
#
_cell.length_a   1.000
_cell.length_b   1.000
_cell.length_c   1.000
_cell.angle_alpha   90.00
_cell.angle_beta   90.00
_cell.angle_gamma   90.00
#
_symmetry.space_group_name_H-M   'P 1'
#
loop_
_entity.id
_entity.type
_entity.pdbx_description
1 polymer ?
#
loop_
_entity_poly.entity_id
_entity_poly.type
_entity_poly.pdbx_seq_one_letter_code
_entity_poly.pdbx_strand_id
1 'polypeptide(L)'
;MDAYSLFLIFLAVYIAVLLGIGLYFSRRQRSVTDFWLAGRELGPVIIGFSSASAWITASALLLATGLFLLIGIGSIWIWVFPNIAGLIIIAAISGRIKNIPALTQPELMEIRYDPMIRAPVALAITIMMILFSVTDFIGFKLVLGTFFGIDPFLAVAIMAVSVALYVSVGGFRAVVWTDVVQFLLLAGLAVYVAWLSADLSAQNGIGLLSAASAMGDDWWNPLLLGGLFGALTFIVALIPGWVAEQDPWQKIWAARDESSAKKGLFLGGMLLAFVYLCCLITAIGLSVLYPPPAGEVEAEMLYLKIISDSVSPALLALLTIGFAAASMSCTDTFATSGASCISRDLIQRHLLPSATMKQMRIINRVLVVVMIGISAAIALNATSIVDAVIIATVIGTTSYFFPIIGGLYWKRATRWGAMAALVAGGGTQILLISYEQLWLRQPLDSISSLLTEHGVLVGLALSGFFFVAVSLATPREPDVRLAPFFPDVAERLFGRDLPRADRRSSAYQQIAPCIEERTAGDRAHLNLSLEHSCATGAGCGEELPWQDFVERLTERHPLWFTPTGSHIVYRLSQADMLACVKMVRGDESQIWLSAEPPLEQRERLRDELFFACQEIGDVLKEFGMKAGL
;
A
#
# COMPACT_ATOMS: atom_id res chain seq x y z
N MET A 1 7.17 -17.96 37.10
CA MET A 1 7.49 -16.77 36.29
C MET A 1 6.21 -15.99 36.15
N ASP A 2 6.26 -14.69 36.39
CA ASP A 2 5.13 -13.78 36.19
C ASP A 2 4.79 -13.65 34.69
N ALA A 3 3.57 -13.19 34.39
CA ALA A 3 3.07 -13.08 33.02
C ALA A 3 3.95 -12.16 32.15
N TYR A 4 4.48 -11.09 32.74
CA TYR A 4 5.33 -10.14 32.03
C TYR A 4 6.67 -10.76 31.61
N SER A 5 7.37 -11.45 32.52
CA SER A 5 8.61 -12.17 32.15
C SER A 5 8.37 -13.22 31.07
N LEU A 6 7.26 -13.95 31.12
CA LEU A 6 6.88 -14.90 30.06
C LEU A 6 6.62 -14.20 28.73
N PHE A 7 5.92 -13.06 28.76
CA PHE A 7 5.68 -12.24 27.58
C PHE A 7 6.98 -11.78 26.93
N LEU A 8 7.96 -11.28 27.69
CA LEU A 8 9.25 -10.87 27.14
C LEU A 8 10.00 -12.02 26.46
N ILE A 9 9.92 -13.24 27.02
CA ILE A 9 10.52 -14.43 26.41
C ILE A 9 9.80 -14.78 25.11
N PHE A 10 8.47 -14.83 25.11
CA PHE A 10 7.70 -15.12 23.90
C PHE A 10 7.89 -14.04 22.83
N LEU A 11 8.00 -12.78 23.24
CA LEU A 11 8.29 -11.65 22.37
C LEU A 11 9.68 -11.79 21.74
N ALA A 12 10.70 -12.14 22.53
CA ALA A 12 12.04 -12.39 22.02
C ALA A 12 12.08 -13.55 21.01
N VAL A 13 11.37 -14.65 21.29
CA VAL A 13 11.23 -15.78 20.35
C VAL A 13 10.51 -15.36 19.08
N TYR A 14 9.40 -14.64 19.21
CA TYR A 14 8.62 -14.12 18.09
C TYR A 14 9.47 -13.20 17.20
N ILE A 15 10.17 -12.22 17.78
CA ILE A 15 11.09 -11.33 17.05
C ILE A 15 12.23 -12.13 16.39
N ALA A 16 12.78 -13.15 17.08
CA ALA A 16 13.81 -14.00 16.50
C ALA A 16 13.31 -14.78 15.27
N VAL A 17 12.06 -15.25 15.28
CA VAL A 17 11.42 -15.90 14.12
C VAL A 17 11.28 -14.89 12.97
N LEU A 18 10.77 -13.69 13.24
CA LEU A 18 10.61 -12.65 12.21
C LEU A 18 11.96 -12.21 11.62
N LEU A 19 12.97 -12.01 12.48
CA LEU A 19 14.34 -11.73 12.06
C LEU A 19 14.92 -12.87 11.21
N GLY A 20 14.67 -14.13 11.59
CA GLY A 20 15.09 -15.29 10.81
C GLY A 20 14.51 -15.30 9.39
N ILE A 21 13.20 -15.02 9.27
CA ILE A 21 12.51 -14.86 7.99
C ILE A 21 13.11 -13.68 7.21
N GLY A 22 13.30 -12.53 7.88
CA GLY A 22 13.89 -11.33 7.29
C GLY A 22 15.29 -11.56 6.72
N LEU A 23 16.19 -12.19 7.49
CA LEU A 23 17.54 -12.54 7.07
C LEU A 23 17.56 -13.53 5.92
N TYR A 24 16.67 -14.53 5.94
CA TYR A 24 16.57 -15.54 4.89
C TYR A 24 16.24 -14.91 3.53
N PHE A 25 15.23 -14.04 3.47
CA PHE A 25 14.82 -13.39 2.23
C PHE A 25 15.74 -12.23 1.82
N SER A 26 16.28 -11.48 2.78
CA SER A 26 17.21 -10.37 2.52
C SER A 26 18.47 -10.82 1.78
N ARG A 27 19.00 -12.01 2.11
CA ARG A 27 20.16 -12.61 1.42
C ARG A 27 19.90 -13.00 -0.04
N ARG A 28 18.64 -13.06 -0.48
CA ARG A 28 18.24 -13.47 -1.84
C ARG A 28 17.93 -12.30 -2.76
N GLN A 29 17.97 -11.07 -2.28
CA GLN A 29 17.65 -9.87 -3.05
C GLN A 29 18.84 -9.45 -3.92
N ARG A 30 18.67 -9.45 -5.25
CA ARG A 30 19.72 -9.06 -6.21
C ARG A 30 19.36 -7.82 -7.03
N SER A 31 18.08 -7.45 -7.11
CA SER A 31 17.59 -6.31 -7.89
C SER A 31 16.75 -5.31 -7.08
N VAL A 32 16.52 -4.12 -7.65
CA VAL A 32 15.57 -3.10 -7.14
C VAL A 32 14.16 -3.69 -7.06
N THR A 33 13.76 -4.45 -8.08
CA THR A 33 12.45 -5.13 -8.15
C THR A 33 12.31 -6.20 -7.07
N ASP A 34 13.38 -6.91 -6.72
CA ASP A 34 13.37 -7.89 -5.62
C ASP A 34 13.13 -7.22 -4.26
N PHE A 35 13.74 -6.06 -4.06
CA PHE A 35 13.66 -5.34 -2.80
C PHE A 35 12.30 -4.67 -2.59
N TRP A 36 11.74 -4.03 -3.63
CA TRP A 36 10.49 -3.26 -3.53
C TRP A 36 9.23 -4.03 -3.89
N LEU A 37 9.33 -5.01 -4.79
CA LEU A 37 8.18 -5.76 -5.33
C LEU A 37 8.31 -7.27 -5.15
N ALA A 38 9.23 -7.74 -4.30
CA ALA A 38 9.46 -9.16 -4.07
C ALA A 38 9.76 -9.98 -5.34
N GLY A 39 10.26 -9.32 -6.39
CA GLY A 39 10.55 -9.94 -7.68
C GLY A 39 9.31 -10.15 -8.56
N ARG A 40 8.14 -9.60 -8.17
CA ARG A 40 6.84 -9.84 -8.81
C ARG A 40 6.46 -11.31 -8.85
N GLU A 41 6.70 -12.04 -7.77
CA GLU A 41 6.45 -13.49 -7.71
C GLU A 41 5.33 -13.86 -6.72
N LEU A 42 4.65 -12.87 -6.12
CA LEU A 42 3.69 -13.17 -5.05
C LEU A 42 2.45 -13.87 -5.58
N GLY A 43 2.12 -14.99 -4.94
CA GLY A 43 0.90 -15.76 -5.19
C GLY A 43 -0.29 -15.26 -4.37
N PRO A 44 -1.52 -15.70 -4.71
CA PRO A 44 -2.76 -15.16 -4.13
C PRO A 44 -2.86 -15.41 -2.63
N VAL A 45 -2.44 -16.58 -2.14
CA VAL A 45 -2.53 -16.91 -0.70
C VAL A 45 -1.68 -15.95 0.13
N ILE A 46 -0.43 -15.75 -0.29
CA ILE A 46 0.51 -14.87 0.41
C ILE A 46 -0.02 -13.44 0.43
N ILE A 47 -0.51 -12.93 -0.72
CA ILE A 47 -1.12 -11.60 -0.81
C ILE A 47 -2.32 -11.49 0.13
N GLY A 48 -3.20 -12.49 0.19
CA GLY A 48 -4.39 -12.44 1.03
C GLY A 48 -4.07 -12.38 2.53
N PHE A 49 -3.20 -13.26 3.01
CA PHE A 49 -2.76 -13.23 4.41
C PHE A 49 -2.02 -11.93 4.75
N SER A 50 -1.14 -11.46 3.87
CA SER A 50 -0.40 -10.22 4.09
C SER A 50 -1.29 -8.98 4.05
N SER A 51 -2.29 -8.93 3.15
CA SER A 51 -3.26 -7.82 3.11
C SER A 51 -4.15 -7.83 4.36
N ALA A 52 -4.59 -8.99 4.82
CA ALA A 52 -5.39 -9.09 6.03
C ALA A 52 -4.59 -8.73 7.30
N SER A 53 -3.30 -9.12 7.38
CA SER A 53 -2.44 -8.74 8.50
C SER A 53 -2.28 -7.23 8.60
N ALA A 54 -2.02 -6.57 7.48
CA ALA A 54 -1.77 -5.13 7.42
C ALA A 54 -3.02 -4.28 7.74
N TRP A 55 -4.22 -4.86 7.67
CA TRP A 55 -5.49 -4.17 7.89
C TRP A 55 -6.16 -4.53 9.23
N ILE A 56 -5.58 -5.45 10.03
CA ILE A 56 -6.05 -5.76 11.38
C ILE A 56 -4.98 -5.46 12.41
N THR A 57 -5.26 -4.42 13.18
CA THR A 57 -4.44 -3.95 14.29
C THR A 57 -4.99 -4.48 15.62
N ALA A 58 -4.21 -4.41 16.70
CA ALA A 58 -4.75 -4.65 18.04
C ALA A 58 -5.93 -3.71 18.32
N SER A 59 -5.75 -2.43 17.99
CA SER A 59 -6.77 -1.38 18.12
C SER A 59 -8.06 -1.71 17.37
N ALA A 60 -7.96 -2.32 16.18
CA ALA A 60 -9.12 -2.68 15.37
C ALA A 60 -9.98 -3.77 16.03
N LEU A 61 -9.36 -4.73 16.75
CA LEU A 61 -10.10 -5.75 17.50
C LEU A 61 -10.91 -5.13 18.65
N LEU A 62 -10.27 -4.20 19.37
CA LEU A 62 -10.87 -3.48 20.49
C LEU A 62 -12.01 -2.58 19.98
N LEU A 63 -11.73 -1.77 18.96
CA LEU A 63 -12.66 -0.84 18.35
C LEU A 63 -13.88 -1.55 17.77
N ALA A 64 -13.69 -2.59 16.95
CA ALA A 64 -14.80 -3.31 16.35
C ALA A 64 -15.72 -3.95 17.42
N THR A 65 -15.13 -4.56 18.45
CA THR A 65 -15.90 -5.16 19.55
C THR A 65 -16.63 -4.10 20.37
N GLY A 66 -15.97 -2.98 20.70
CA GLY A 66 -16.57 -1.87 21.45
C GLY A 66 -17.73 -1.22 20.70
N LEU A 67 -17.59 -1.01 19.39
CA LEU A 67 -18.66 -0.47 18.55
C LEU A 67 -19.87 -1.42 18.48
N PHE A 68 -19.66 -2.74 18.37
CA PHE A 68 -20.77 -3.70 18.46
C PHE A 68 -21.47 -3.65 19.82
N LEU A 69 -20.73 -3.45 20.92
CA LEU A 69 -21.33 -3.33 22.26
C LEU A 69 -22.17 -2.07 22.43
N LEU A 70 -21.76 -0.95 21.82
CA LEU A 70 -22.43 0.34 21.99
C LEU A 70 -23.65 0.54 21.09
N ILE A 71 -23.50 0.19 19.81
CA ILE A 71 -24.48 0.56 18.76
C ILE A 71 -24.83 -0.63 17.84
N GLY A 72 -24.46 -1.85 18.24
CA GLY A 72 -24.82 -3.08 17.54
C GLY A 72 -24.34 -3.16 16.11
N ILE A 73 -25.10 -3.86 15.28
CA ILE A 73 -24.81 -4.08 13.85
C ILE A 73 -24.82 -2.76 13.05
N GLY A 74 -25.45 -1.69 13.55
CA GLY A 74 -25.36 -0.36 12.94
C GLY A 74 -23.91 0.13 12.77
N SER A 75 -22.99 -0.29 13.64
CA SER A 75 -21.56 0.07 13.57
C SER A 75 -20.82 -0.47 12.35
N ILE A 76 -21.37 -1.46 11.63
CA ILE A 76 -20.64 -2.08 10.51
C ILE A 76 -20.23 -1.05 9.46
N TRP A 77 -21.02 0.01 9.27
CA TRP A 77 -20.75 1.05 8.27
C TRP A 77 -19.58 1.96 8.66
N ILE A 78 -19.28 2.07 9.96
CA ILE A 78 -18.18 2.90 10.46
C ILE A 78 -16.84 2.21 10.21
N TRP A 79 -16.76 0.89 10.42
CA TRP A 79 -15.46 0.21 10.45
C TRP A 79 -15.40 -1.07 9.61
N VAL A 80 -16.25 -2.04 9.92
CA VAL A 80 -16.16 -3.40 9.36
C VAL A 80 -16.36 -3.42 7.85
N PHE A 81 -17.42 -2.77 7.37
CA PHE A 81 -17.76 -2.72 5.95
C PHE A 81 -16.74 -1.92 5.14
N PRO A 82 -16.32 -0.69 5.51
CA PRO A 82 -15.30 0.03 4.76
C PRO A 82 -13.97 -0.73 4.59
N ASN A 83 -13.50 -1.42 5.64
CA ASN A 83 -12.28 -2.24 5.59
C ASN A 83 -12.41 -3.41 4.61
N ILE A 84 -13.50 -4.19 4.70
CA ILE A 84 -13.71 -5.33 3.81
C ILE A 84 -13.95 -4.84 2.36
N ALA A 85 -14.80 -3.83 2.20
CA ALA A 85 -15.16 -3.28 0.90
C ALA A 85 -13.95 -2.63 0.22
N GLY A 86 -13.08 -1.95 0.96
CA GLY A 86 -11.84 -1.35 0.46
C GLY A 86 -10.98 -2.38 -0.27
N LEU A 87 -10.60 -3.48 0.38
CA LEU A 87 -9.83 -4.55 -0.26
C LEU A 87 -10.54 -5.20 -1.46
N ILE A 88 -11.86 -5.41 -1.38
CA ILE A 88 -12.63 -5.99 -2.48
C ILE A 88 -12.69 -5.03 -3.68
N ILE A 89 -12.85 -3.72 -3.45
CA ILE A 89 -12.84 -2.70 -4.50
C ILE A 89 -11.45 -2.64 -5.14
N ILE A 90 -10.38 -2.65 -4.34
CA ILE A 90 -9.00 -2.69 -4.85
C ILE A 90 -8.77 -3.97 -5.68
N ALA A 91 -9.29 -5.12 -5.24
CA ALA A 91 -9.27 -6.36 -5.99
C ALA A 91 -10.00 -6.26 -7.34
N ALA A 92 -11.12 -5.53 -7.38
CA ALA A 92 -11.88 -5.32 -8.61
C ALA A 92 -11.13 -4.43 -9.62
N ILE A 93 -10.36 -3.45 -9.15
CA ILE A 93 -9.61 -2.52 -10.00
C ILE A 93 -8.17 -2.98 -10.31
N SER A 94 -7.69 -4.06 -9.68
CA SER A 94 -6.28 -4.51 -9.76
C SER A 94 -5.78 -4.72 -11.19
N GLY A 95 -6.64 -5.14 -12.12
CA GLY A 95 -6.28 -5.31 -13.54
C GLY A 95 -5.89 -4.03 -14.26
N ARG A 96 -6.42 -2.88 -13.83
CA ARG A 96 -6.03 -1.55 -14.35
C ARG A 96 -4.68 -1.08 -13.81
N ILE A 97 -4.20 -1.70 -12.74
CA ILE A 97 -3.02 -1.24 -11.98
C ILE A 97 -1.82 -2.14 -12.27
N LYS A 98 -2.03 -3.45 -12.32
CA LYS A 98 -0.99 -4.49 -12.37
C LYS A 98 0.02 -4.30 -13.51
N ASN A 99 -0.47 -3.86 -14.68
CA ASN A 99 0.30 -3.77 -15.92
C ASN A 99 1.04 -2.43 -16.08
N ILE A 100 1.01 -1.57 -15.06
CA ILE A 100 1.71 -0.29 -15.06
C ILE A 100 2.99 -0.43 -14.22
N PRO A 101 4.17 -0.04 -14.73
CA PRO A 101 5.46 -0.21 -14.06
C PRO A 101 5.71 0.82 -12.96
N ALA A 102 4.77 0.97 -12.03
CA ALA A 102 4.93 1.79 -10.84
C ALA A 102 5.39 0.95 -9.64
N LEU A 103 6.17 1.56 -8.75
CA LEU A 103 6.47 1.02 -7.42
C LEU A 103 5.54 1.62 -6.36
N THR A 104 5.13 2.86 -6.57
CA THR A 104 4.33 3.65 -5.62
C THR A 104 3.17 4.34 -6.34
N GLN A 105 2.09 4.68 -5.62
CA GLN A 105 0.98 5.46 -6.19
C GLN A 105 1.42 6.83 -6.73
N PRO A 106 2.33 7.59 -6.10
CA PRO A 106 2.84 8.82 -6.69
C PRO A 106 3.52 8.61 -8.05
N GLU A 107 4.30 7.53 -8.21
CA GLU A 107 4.92 7.19 -9.49
C GLU A 107 3.86 6.84 -10.55
N LEU A 108 2.82 6.08 -10.18
CA LEU A 108 1.65 5.83 -11.04
C LEU A 108 1.01 7.15 -11.51
N MET A 109 0.85 8.10 -10.61
CA MET A 109 0.25 9.40 -10.91
C MET A 109 1.14 10.28 -11.78
N GLU A 110 2.47 10.20 -11.66
CA GLU A 110 3.40 10.85 -12.59
C GLU A 110 3.30 10.25 -13.99
N ILE A 111 3.19 8.91 -14.11
CA ILE A 111 2.99 8.24 -15.40
C ILE A 111 1.70 8.77 -16.06
N ARG A 112 0.61 8.86 -15.27
CA ARG A 112 -0.71 9.29 -15.76
C ARG A 112 -0.81 10.77 -16.10
N TYR A 113 -0.23 11.62 -15.27
CA TYR A 113 -0.45 13.07 -15.34
C TYR A 113 0.85 13.80 -15.66
N ASP A 114 1.70 14.02 -14.67
CA ASP A 114 2.88 14.86 -14.78
C ASP A 114 3.78 14.71 -13.53
N PRO A 115 5.10 14.93 -13.66
CA PRO A 115 6.02 14.98 -12.51
C PRO A 115 5.57 15.90 -11.37
N MET A 116 4.86 16.99 -11.68
CA MET A 116 4.38 17.96 -10.68
C MET A 116 3.52 17.34 -9.56
N ILE A 117 2.81 16.25 -9.84
CA ILE A 117 1.90 15.60 -8.88
C ILE A 117 2.63 14.64 -7.93
N ARG A 118 3.81 14.16 -8.32
CA ARG A 118 4.52 13.09 -7.61
C ARG A 118 4.82 13.45 -6.15
N ALA A 119 5.46 14.59 -5.91
CA ALA A 119 5.89 14.97 -4.57
C ALA A 119 4.72 15.30 -3.61
N PRO A 120 3.70 16.09 -4.00
CA PRO A 120 2.56 16.37 -3.12
C PRO A 120 1.78 15.12 -2.70
N VAL A 121 1.56 14.18 -3.62
CA VAL A 121 0.88 12.92 -3.30
C VAL A 121 1.74 12.05 -2.39
N ALA A 122 3.04 11.95 -2.65
CA ALA A 122 3.96 11.20 -1.80
C ALA A 122 3.97 11.71 -0.35
N LEU A 123 3.90 13.04 -0.17
CA LEU A 123 3.81 13.65 1.15
C LEU A 123 2.48 13.34 1.83
N ALA A 124 1.35 13.47 1.11
CA ALA A 124 0.02 13.16 1.65
C ALA A 124 -0.11 11.69 2.09
N ILE A 125 0.38 10.75 1.26
CA ILE A 125 0.44 9.32 1.61
C ILE A 125 1.33 9.12 2.84
N THR A 126 2.51 9.74 2.89
CA THR A 126 3.43 9.60 4.03
C THR A 126 2.78 10.04 5.35
N ILE A 127 2.08 11.18 5.35
CA ILE A 127 1.37 11.68 6.53
C ILE A 127 0.30 10.67 6.96
N MET A 128 -0.50 10.16 6.02
CA MET A 128 -1.51 9.13 6.28
C MET A 128 -0.89 7.86 6.90
N MET A 129 0.22 7.35 6.33
CA MET A 129 0.90 6.16 6.85
C MET A 129 1.45 6.36 8.28
N ILE A 130 1.99 7.55 8.59
CA ILE A 130 2.44 7.87 9.96
C ILE A 130 1.25 7.83 10.92
N LEU A 131 0.13 8.46 10.57
CA LEU A 131 -1.03 8.52 11.44
C LEU A 131 -1.67 7.14 11.67
N PHE A 132 -1.70 6.27 10.66
CA PHE A 132 -2.11 4.87 10.87
C PHE A 132 -1.16 4.14 11.82
N SER A 133 0.16 4.29 11.65
CA SER A 133 1.12 3.69 12.57
C SER A 133 0.98 4.22 14.00
N VAL A 134 0.61 5.49 14.21
CA VAL A 134 0.30 6.03 15.54
C VAL A 134 -0.81 5.23 16.22
N THR A 135 -1.85 4.84 15.47
CA THR A 135 -2.99 4.10 16.01
C THR A 135 -2.60 2.71 16.52
N ASP A 136 -1.61 2.07 15.88
CA ASP A 136 -1.09 0.77 16.29
C ASP A 136 -0.30 0.85 17.59
N PHE A 137 0.51 1.90 17.73
CA PHE A 137 1.25 2.20 18.95
C PHE A 137 0.30 2.48 20.12
N ILE A 138 -0.79 3.22 19.89
CA ILE A 138 -1.81 3.47 20.92
C ILE A 138 -2.44 2.15 21.36
N GLY A 139 -2.88 1.30 20.42
CA GLY A 139 -3.49 0.00 20.77
C GLY A 139 -2.56 -0.90 21.56
N PHE A 140 -1.32 -1.04 21.12
CA PHE A 140 -0.37 -1.91 21.82
C PHE A 140 0.04 -1.36 23.20
N LYS A 141 0.16 -0.02 23.31
CA LYS A 141 0.34 0.66 24.59
C LYS A 141 -0.79 0.35 25.57
N LEU A 142 -2.04 0.38 25.11
CA LEU A 142 -3.22 0.05 25.92
C LEU A 142 -3.22 -1.44 26.35
N VAL A 143 -2.85 -2.35 25.45
CA VAL A 143 -2.71 -3.78 25.75
C VAL A 143 -1.69 -4.02 26.87
N LEU A 144 -0.48 -3.48 26.73
CA LEU A 144 0.59 -3.67 27.72
C LEU A 144 0.30 -2.98 29.06
N GLY A 145 -0.31 -1.79 29.02
CA GLY A 145 -0.77 -1.10 30.22
C GLY A 145 -1.84 -1.89 30.97
N THR A 146 -2.80 -2.48 30.24
CA THR A 146 -3.90 -3.25 30.85
C THR A 146 -3.44 -4.59 31.41
N PHE A 147 -2.63 -5.35 30.68
CA PHE A 147 -2.23 -6.71 31.09
C PHE A 147 -1.11 -6.74 32.12
N PHE A 148 -0.20 -5.77 32.08
CA PHE A 148 1.03 -5.82 32.88
C PHE A 148 1.26 -4.55 33.72
N GLY A 149 0.42 -3.52 33.59
CA GLY A 149 0.61 -2.26 34.30
C GLY A 149 1.87 -1.50 33.86
N ILE A 150 2.34 -1.73 32.64
CA ILE A 150 3.57 -1.13 32.12
C ILE A 150 3.34 0.35 31.80
N ASP A 151 4.32 1.18 32.14
CA ASP A 151 4.33 2.59 31.80
C ASP A 151 4.19 2.81 30.27
N PRO A 152 3.36 3.78 29.84
CA PRO A 152 3.18 4.17 28.44
C PRO A 152 4.45 4.29 27.60
N PHE A 153 5.50 4.91 28.16
CA PHE A 153 6.75 5.11 27.44
C PHE A 153 7.45 3.78 27.19
N LEU A 154 7.49 2.90 28.19
CA LEU A 154 8.11 1.58 28.05
C LEU A 154 7.35 0.70 27.05
N ALA A 155 6.02 0.74 27.07
CA ALA A 155 5.20 -0.02 26.13
C ALA A 155 5.45 0.39 24.66
N VAL A 156 5.48 1.71 24.41
CA VAL A 156 5.82 2.27 23.08
C VAL A 156 7.27 1.93 22.69
N ALA A 157 8.22 2.04 23.62
CA ALA A 157 9.62 1.74 23.37
C ALA A 157 9.84 0.25 23.01
N ILE A 158 9.17 -0.68 23.71
CA ILE A 158 9.21 -2.11 23.41
C ILE A 158 8.77 -2.35 21.95
N MET A 159 7.65 -1.75 21.55
CA MET A 159 7.15 -1.90 20.18
C MET A 159 8.07 -1.27 19.14
N ALA A 160 8.51 -0.03 19.36
CA ALA A 160 9.34 0.71 18.41
C ALA A 160 10.67 -0.02 18.17
N VAL A 161 11.32 -0.50 19.24
CA VAL A 161 12.55 -1.29 19.13
C VAL A 161 12.28 -2.62 18.44
N SER A 162 11.21 -3.32 18.79
CA SER A 162 10.87 -4.61 18.18
C SER A 162 10.68 -4.49 16.67
N VAL A 163 9.86 -3.53 16.22
CA VAL A 163 9.61 -3.31 14.79
C VAL A 163 10.87 -2.84 14.08
N ALA A 164 11.60 -1.87 14.64
CA ALA A 164 12.82 -1.36 14.03
C ALA A 164 13.87 -2.48 13.82
N LEU A 165 13.96 -3.44 14.74
CA LEU A 165 14.90 -4.57 14.63
C LEU A 165 14.60 -5.46 13.42
N TYR A 166 13.37 -5.96 13.27
CA TYR A 166 13.10 -6.94 12.20
C TYR A 166 12.85 -6.29 10.84
N VAL A 167 12.23 -5.12 10.79
CA VAL A 167 11.90 -4.44 9.52
C VAL A 167 13.15 -3.91 8.82
N SER A 168 14.11 -3.38 9.58
CA SER A 168 15.35 -2.84 9.01
C SER A 168 16.18 -3.88 8.27
N VAL A 169 16.01 -5.17 8.59
CA VAL A 169 16.75 -6.26 7.98
C VAL A 169 16.10 -6.72 6.66
N GLY A 170 14.77 -6.67 6.61
CA GLY A 170 13.95 -7.16 5.49
C GLY A 170 13.87 -6.19 4.31
N GLY A 171 13.44 -6.72 3.15
CA GLY A 171 12.81 -5.91 2.10
C GLY A 171 11.35 -6.32 1.96
N PHE A 172 10.63 -5.83 0.95
CA PHE A 172 9.20 -6.07 0.81
C PHE A 172 8.81 -7.56 0.85
N ARG A 173 9.62 -8.44 0.24
CA ARG A 173 9.41 -9.90 0.31
C ARG A 173 9.44 -10.43 1.74
N ALA A 174 10.33 -9.93 2.58
CA ALA A 174 10.41 -10.36 3.97
C ALA A 174 9.16 -9.96 4.75
N VAL A 175 8.73 -8.70 4.60
CA VAL A 175 7.52 -8.15 5.24
C VAL A 175 6.31 -9.01 4.92
N VAL A 176 6.08 -9.25 3.63
CA VAL A 176 4.94 -10.06 3.18
C VAL A 176 4.93 -11.48 3.77
N TRP A 177 6.10 -12.09 4.03
CA TRP A 177 6.18 -13.41 4.67
C TRP A 177 6.06 -13.35 6.20
N THR A 178 6.54 -12.29 6.84
CA THR A 178 6.32 -12.07 8.27
C THR A 178 4.84 -11.84 8.55
N ASP A 179 4.14 -11.11 7.68
CA ASP A 179 2.71 -10.85 7.80
C ASP A 179 1.87 -12.14 7.83
N VAL A 180 2.27 -13.18 7.09
CA VAL A 180 1.56 -14.47 7.13
C VAL A 180 1.60 -15.07 8.53
N VAL A 181 2.76 -15.04 9.18
CA VAL A 181 2.92 -15.54 10.55
C VAL A 181 2.16 -14.66 11.54
N GLN A 182 2.22 -13.34 11.36
CA GLN A 182 1.55 -12.37 12.21
C GLN A 182 0.03 -12.50 12.12
N PHE A 183 -0.51 -12.67 10.92
CA PHE A 183 -1.92 -12.92 10.71
C PHE A 183 -2.40 -14.21 11.40
N LEU A 184 -1.63 -15.28 11.33
CA LEU A 184 -2.00 -16.53 12.02
C LEU A 184 -2.07 -16.34 13.54
N LEU A 185 -1.15 -15.57 14.12
CA LEU A 185 -1.15 -15.26 15.55
C LEU A 185 -2.33 -14.38 15.96
N LEU A 186 -2.62 -13.30 15.20
CA LEU A 186 -3.76 -12.43 15.50
C LEU A 186 -5.11 -13.12 15.26
N ALA A 187 -5.24 -13.94 14.21
CA ALA A 187 -6.46 -14.70 13.95
C ALA A 187 -6.68 -15.76 15.04
N GLY A 188 -5.61 -16.42 15.50
CA GLY A 188 -5.66 -17.33 16.64
C GLY A 188 -6.12 -16.64 17.93
N LEU A 189 -5.63 -15.43 18.19
CA LEU A 189 -6.11 -14.58 19.29
C LEU A 189 -7.61 -14.28 19.15
N ALA A 190 -8.07 -13.79 18.00
CA ALA A 190 -9.47 -13.43 17.80
C ALA A 190 -10.42 -14.64 17.96
N VAL A 191 -10.04 -15.79 17.40
CA VAL A 191 -10.80 -17.05 17.54
C VAL A 191 -10.84 -17.49 19.01
N TYR A 192 -9.73 -17.42 19.73
CA TYR A 192 -9.67 -17.80 21.14
C TYR A 192 -10.57 -16.92 22.01
N VAL A 193 -10.56 -15.59 21.81
CA VAL A 193 -11.38 -14.67 22.60
C VAL A 193 -12.87 -14.82 22.28
N ALA A 194 -13.22 -15.03 21.01
CA ALA A 194 -14.60 -15.34 20.61
C ALA A 194 -15.10 -16.63 21.26
N TRP A 195 -14.27 -17.68 21.29
CA TRP A 195 -14.59 -18.92 21.98
C TRP A 195 -14.72 -18.71 23.49
N LEU A 196 -13.77 -18.02 24.13
CA LEU A 196 -13.76 -17.76 25.57
C LEU A 196 -15.01 -17.01 26.02
N SER A 197 -15.41 -15.96 25.31
CA SER A 197 -16.60 -15.17 25.63
C SER A 197 -17.89 -15.97 25.48
N ALA A 198 -18.01 -16.81 24.45
CA ALA A 198 -19.16 -17.67 24.25
C ALA A 198 -19.25 -18.78 25.30
N ASP A 199 -18.11 -19.37 25.68
CA ASP A 199 -18.03 -20.43 26.68
C ASP A 199 -18.40 -19.92 28.09
N LEU A 200 -17.83 -18.79 28.51
CA LEU A 200 -18.16 -18.16 29.80
C LEU A 200 -19.63 -17.73 29.85
N SER A 201 -20.18 -17.20 28.76
CA SER A 201 -21.60 -16.87 28.66
C SER A 201 -22.49 -18.12 28.87
N ALA A 202 -22.12 -19.24 28.24
CA ALA A 202 -22.82 -20.51 28.39
C ALA A 202 -22.70 -21.09 29.82
N GLN A 203 -21.55 -20.92 30.49
CA GLN A 203 -21.37 -21.29 31.90
C GLN A 203 -22.29 -20.47 32.83
N ASN A 204 -22.62 -19.23 32.47
CA ASN A 204 -23.63 -18.41 33.15
C ASN A 204 -25.09 -18.79 32.79
N GLY A 205 -25.28 -19.89 32.04
CA GLY A 205 -26.60 -20.42 31.68
C GLY A 205 -27.25 -19.76 30.47
N ILE A 206 -26.55 -18.86 29.77
CA ILE A 206 -27.05 -18.16 28.58
C ILE A 206 -26.21 -18.59 27.38
N GLY A 207 -26.78 -19.41 26.49
CA GLY A 207 -26.12 -19.76 25.24
C GLY A 207 -25.99 -18.56 24.29
N LEU A 208 -25.07 -18.64 23.32
CA LEU A 208 -24.81 -17.55 22.38
C LEU A 208 -26.06 -17.10 21.60
N LEU A 209 -26.91 -18.04 21.18
CA LEU A 209 -28.15 -17.70 20.46
C LEU A 209 -29.18 -16.99 21.37
N SER A 210 -29.29 -17.40 22.63
CA SER A 210 -30.13 -16.69 23.60
C SER A 210 -29.59 -15.30 23.92
N ALA A 211 -28.27 -15.16 24.08
CA ALA A 211 -27.62 -13.86 24.27
C ALA A 211 -27.88 -12.92 23.08
N ALA A 212 -27.66 -13.42 21.86
CA ALA A 212 -27.95 -12.71 20.61
C ALA A 212 -29.41 -12.25 20.52
N SER A 213 -30.36 -13.11 20.89
CA SER A 213 -31.79 -12.76 20.88
C SER A 213 -32.18 -11.75 21.95
N ALA A 214 -31.45 -11.67 23.06
CA ALA A 214 -31.71 -10.75 24.15
C ALA A 214 -31.24 -9.31 23.88
N MET A 215 -30.43 -9.09 22.83
CA MET A 215 -29.91 -7.76 22.48
C MET A 215 -30.98 -6.81 21.92
N GLY A 216 -32.15 -7.33 21.55
CA GLY A 216 -33.25 -6.57 20.97
C GLY A 216 -33.10 -6.32 19.47
N ASP A 217 -34.22 -5.98 18.82
CA ASP A 217 -34.29 -5.83 17.36
C ASP A 217 -33.44 -4.65 16.86
N ASP A 218 -33.35 -3.57 17.63
CA ASP A 218 -32.57 -2.37 17.28
C ASP A 218 -31.06 -2.67 17.20
N TRP A 219 -30.55 -3.58 18.03
CA TRP A 219 -29.13 -3.97 18.00
C TRP A 219 -28.77 -4.68 16.69
N TRP A 220 -29.70 -5.44 16.12
CA TRP A 220 -29.53 -6.13 14.83
C TRP A 220 -29.84 -5.24 13.62
N ASN A 221 -30.26 -3.98 13.83
CA ASN A 221 -30.61 -3.06 12.75
C ASN A 221 -29.34 -2.43 12.15
N PRO A 222 -28.92 -2.81 10.92
CA PRO A 222 -27.76 -2.18 10.27
C PRO A 222 -28.01 -0.71 9.93
N LEU A 223 -29.26 -0.25 9.90
CA LEU A 223 -29.63 1.11 9.54
C LEU A 223 -29.93 1.99 10.76
N LEU A 224 -29.48 1.58 11.95
CA LEU A 224 -29.67 2.31 13.21
C LEU A 224 -29.13 3.74 13.13
N LEU A 225 -27.99 3.94 12.45
CA LEU A 225 -27.32 5.23 12.32
C LEU A 225 -27.95 6.06 11.19
N GLY A 226 -29.15 6.61 11.41
CA GLY A 226 -29.77 7.56 10.48
C GLY A 226 -30.32 6.92 9.20
N GLY A 227 -30.67 5.64 9.23
CA GLY A 227 -31.27 4.94 8.11
C GLY A 227 -30.29 4.63 6.97
N LEU A 228 -30.84 4.42 5.77
CA LEU A 228 -30.03 4.25 4.56
C LEU A 228 -29.13 5.46 4.27
N PHE A 229 -29.60 6.67 4.59
CA PHE A 229 -28.86 7.89 4.34
C PHE A 229 -27.57 7.94 5.19
N GLY A 230 -27.66 7.68 6.49
CA GLY A 230 -26.46 7.67 7.34
C GLY A 230 -25.48 6.55 6.98
N ALA A 231 -25.97 5.35 6.63
CA ALA A 231 -25.11 4.28 6.10
C ALA A 231 -24.35 4.72 4.83
N LEU A 232 -25.05 5.36 3.87
CA LEU A 232 -24.43 5.91 2.66
C LEU A 232 -23.42 7.02 2.97
N THR A 233 -23.69 7.85 3.98
CA THR A 233 -22.76 8.89 4.43
C THR A 233 -21.43 8.28 4.87
N PHE A 234 -21.43 7.25 5.72
CA PHE A 234 -20.20 6.57 6.14
C PHE A 234 -19.47 5.87 4.98
N ILE A 235 -20.21 5.24 4.07
CA ILE A 235 -19.67 4.61 2.86
C ILE A 235 -18.91 5.64 2.02
N VAL A 236 -19.52 6.80 1.77
CA VAL A 236 -18.90 7.87 0.96
C VAL A 236 -17.75 8.54 1.70
N ALA A 237 -17.83 8.66 3.02
CA ALA A 237 -16.80 9.27 3.86
C ALA A 237 -15.54 8.41 3.99
N LEU A 238 -15.67 7.09 4.16
CA LEU A 238 -14.56 6.25 4.63
C LEU A 238 -13.97 5.35 3.53
N ILE A 239 -14.79 4.74 2.67
CA ILE A 239 -14.30 3.82 1.63
C ILE A 239 -13.24 4.45 0.73
N PRO A 240 -13.38 5.70 0.26
CA PRO A 240 -12.35 6.32 -0.57
C PRO A 240 -10.95 6.30 0.05
N GLY A 241 -10.85 6.51 1.36
CA GLY A 241 -9.57 6.51 2.09
C GLY A 241 -8.92 5.13 2.10
N TRP A 242 -9.72 4.09 2.38
CA TRP A 242 -9.27 2.69 2.32
C TRP A 242 -8.86 2.27 0.90
N VAL A 243 -9.60 2.69 -0.13
CA VAL A 243 -9.26 2.39 -1.53
C VAL A 243 -7.98 3.10 -1.97
N ALA A 244 -7.74 4.31 -1.46
CA ALA A 244 -6.57 5.11 -1.77
C ALA A 244 -5.32 4.69 -0.96
N GLU A 245 -5.42 3.78 0.00
CA GLU A 245 -4.28 3.34 0.80
C GLU A 245 -3.17 2.70 -0.05
N GLN A 246 -1.91 3.02 0.25
CA GLN A 246 -0.73 2.66 -0.56
C GLN A 246 -0.38 1.16 -0.54
N ASP A 247 -0.54 0.45 0.58
CA ASP A 247 -0.03 -0.92 0.75
C ASP A 247 -0.65 -1.95 -0.23
N PRO A 248 -1.98 -2.06 -0.35
CA PRO A 248 -2.59 -3.03 -1.27
C PRO A 248 -2.13 -2.84 -2.72
N TRP A 249 -1.83 -1.60 -3.12
CA TRP A 249 -1.36 -1.28 -4.46
C TRP A 249 0.06 -1.80 -4.70
N GLN A 250 0.94 -1.69 -3.70
CA GLN A 250 2.28 -2.28 -3.75
C GLN A 250 2.22 -3.81 -3.88
N LYS A 251 1.26 -4.46 -3.19
CA LYS A 251 0.99 -5.89 -3.31
C LYS A 251 0.46 -6.28 -4.69
N ILE A 252 -0.34 -5.43 -5.35
CA ILE A 252 -0.76 -5.63 -6.75
C ILE A 252 0.45 -5.65 -7.67
N TRP A 253 1.35 -4.66 -7.60
CA TRP A 253 2.53 -4.62 -8.48
C TRP A 253 3.48 -5.79 -8.23
N ALA A 254 3.57 -6.26 -6.97
CA ALA A 254 4.36 -7.41 -6.55
C ALA A 254 3.72 -8.78 -6.85
N ALA A 255 2.45 -8.82 -7.25
CA ALA A 255 1.80 -10.05 -7.66
C ALA A 255 2.43 -10.61 -8.94
N ARG A 256 2.43 -11.94 -9.08
CA ARG A 256 2.94 -12.59 -10.30
C ARG A 256 2.08 -12.39 -11.54
N ASP A 257 0.76 -12.30 -11.33
CA ASP A 257 -0.24 -12.14 -12.38
C ASP A 257 -1.46 -11.37 -11.84
N GLU A 258 -2.31 -10.85 -12.74
CA GLU A 258 -3.51 -10.11 -12.37
C GLU A 258 -4.49 -10.96 -11.55
N SER A 259 -4.67 -12.24 -11.90
CA SER A 259 -5.55 -13.16 -11.19
C SER A 259 -5.06 -13.39 -9.76
N SER A 260 -3.75 -13.49 -9.55
CA SER A 260 -3.14 -13.62 -8.23
C SER A 260 -3.34 -12.37 -7.39
N ALA A 261 -3.21 -11.17 -7.98
CA ALA A 261 -3.53 -9.91 -7.29
C ALA A 261 -5.01 -9.87 -6.86
N LYS A 262 -5.93 -10.11 -7.79
CA LYS A 262 -7.38 -10.06 -7.55
C LYS A 262 -7.84 -11.09 -6.51
N LYS A 263 -7.46 -12.36 -6.69
CA LYS A 263 -7.82 -13.45 -5.76
C LYS A 263 -7.18 -13.26 -4.40
N GLY A 264 -5.95 -12.74 -4.35
CA GLY A 264 -5.26 -12.46 -3.11
C GLY A 264 -5.94 -11.38 -2.28
N LEU A 265 -6.22 -10.21 -2.87
CA LEU A 265 -6.92 -9.12 -2.18
C LEU A 265 -8.35 -9.52 -1.77
N PHE A 266 -9.06 -10.26 -2.61
CA PHE A 266 -10.37 -10.81 -2.24
C PHE A 266 -10.29 -11.76 -1.04
N LEU A 267 -9.30 -12.67 -1.04
CA LEU A 267 -9.03 -13.54 0.12
C LEU A 267 -8.72 -12.70 1.37
N GLY A 268 -7.93 -11.62 1.23
CA GLY A 268 -7.67 -10.68 2.32
C GLY A 268 -8.96 -10.12 2.92
N GLY A 269 -9.87 -9.62 2.08
CA GLY A 269 -11.19 -9.14 2.54
C GLY A 269 -12.03 -10.23 3.24
N MET A 270 -11.98 -11.48 2.78
CA MET A 270 -12.67 -12.60 3.44
C MET A 270 -12.04 -12.95 4.81
N LEU A 271 -10.71 -12.88 4.91
CA LEU A 271 -9.99 -13.07 6.16
C LEU A 271 -10.31 -11.95 7.17
N LEU A 272 -10.46 -10.70 6.70
CA LEU A 272 -10.96 -9.60 7.53
C LEU A 272 -12.36 -9.88 8.06
N ALA A 273 -13.28 -10.29 7.17
CA ALA A 273 -14.64 -10.63 7.55
C ALA A 273 -14.69 -11.74 8.61
N PHE A 274 -13.82 -12.74 8.51
CA PHE A 274 -13.69 -13.80 9.50
C PHE A 274 -13.27 -13.27 10.88
N VAL A 275 -12.27 -12.39 10.95
CA VAL A 275 -11.83 -11.83 12.23
C VAL A 275 -12.89 -10.90 12.83
N TYR A 276 -13.57 -10.07 12.03
CA TYR A 276 -14.66 -9.24 12.54
C TYR A 276 -15.87 -10.05 12.99
N LEU A 277 -16.11 -11.23 12.40
CA LEU A 277 -17.09 -12.18 12.93
C LEU A 277 -16.70 -12.67 14.33
N CYS A 278 -15.41 -12.92 14.59
CA CYS A 278 -14.93 -13.22 15.93
C CYS A 278 -15.15 -12.05 16.91
N CYS A 279 -14.93 -10.79 16.48
CA CYS A 279 -15.26 -9.61 17.28
C CYS A 279 -16.76 -9.51 17.59
N LEU A 280 -17.62 -9.80 16.61
CA LEU A 280 -19.07 -9.81 16.79
C LEU A 280 -19.50 -10.84 17.84
N ILE A 281 -19.00 -12.08 17.74
CA ILE A 281 -19.26 -13.14 18.72
C ILE A 281 -18.77 -12.71 20.11
N THR A 282 -17.59 -12.08 20.16
CA THR A 282 -17.03 -11.55 21.40
C THR A 282 -17.94 -10.50 22.04
N ALA A 283 -18.45 -9.55 21.26
CA ALA A 283 -19.38 -8.53 21.76
C ALA A 283 -20.67 -9.15 22.34
N ILE A 284 -21.25 -10.14 21.66
CA ILE A 284 -22.44 -10.84 22.17
C ILE A 284 -22.13 -11.53 23.50
N GLY A 285 -21.01 -12.25 23.61
CA GLY A 285 -20.61 -12.89 24.86
C GLY A 285 -20.38 -11.87 25.99
N LEU A 286 -19.67 -10.78 25.70
CA LEU A 286 -19.40 -9.69 26.66
C LEU A 286 -20.68 -9.01 27.17
N SER A 287 -21.71 -8.87 26.33
CA SER A 287 -23.00 -8.26 26.73
C SER A 287 -23.73 -9.02 27.85
N VAL A 288 -23.42 -10.31 28.02
CA VAL A 288 -23.95 -11.15 29.10
C VAL A 288 -23.05 -11.10 30.34
N LEU A 289 -21.74 -11.02 30.13
CA LEU A 289 -20.74 -11.15 31.18
C LEU A 289 -20.51 -9.85 31.96
N TYR A 290 -20.68 -8.70 31.29
CA TYR A 290 -20.37 -7.39 31.83
C TYR A 290 -21.55 -6.43 31.69
N PRO A 291 -21.65 -5.41 32.57
CA PRO A 291 -22.66 -4.38 32.45
C PRO A 291 -22.47 -3.58 31.15
N PRO A 292 -23.54 -2.95 30.62
CA PRO A 292 -23.45 -2.08 29.45
C PRO A 292 -22.41 -0.97 29.67
N PRO A 293 -21.43 -0.79 28.76
CA PRO A 293 -20.41 0.23 28.91
C PRO A 293 -21.01 1.63 28.82
N ALA A 294 -20.49 2.57 29.61
CA ALA A 294 -20.97 3.96 29.63
C ALA A 294 -20.44 4.81 28.47
N GLY A 295 -19.40 4.34 27.76
CA GLY A 295 -18.80 5.04 26.63
C GLY A 295 -17.81 4.18 25.83
N GLU A 296 -17.28 4.77 24.76
CA GLU A 296 -16.41 4.10 23.77
C GLU A 296 -15.17 3.47 24.39
N VAL A 297 -14.42 4.23 25.18
CA VAL A 297 -13.19 3.71 25.82
C VAL A 297 -13.48 2.52 26.73
N GLU A 298 -14.57 2.56 27.50
CA GLU A 298 -14.94 1.44 28.37
C GLU A 298 -15.34 0.20 27.55
N ALA A 299 -16.11 0.39 26.47
CA ALA A 299 -16.53 -0.68 25.58
C ALA A 299 -15.34 -1.39 24.92
N GLU A 300 -14.36 -0.63 24.44
CA GLU A 300 -13.12 -1.16 23.85
C GLU A 300 -12.31 -1.97 24.86
N MET A 301 -12.19 -1.48 26.10
CA MET A 301 -11.39 -2.14 27.13
C MET A 301 -12.01 -3.45 27.63
N LEU A 302 -13.32 -3.70 27.42
CA LEU A 302 -13.96 -4.97 27.79
C LEU A 302 -13.35 -6.17 27.05
N TYR A 303 -12.83 -5.98 25.83
CA TYR A 303 -12.11 -7.02 25.09
C TYR A 303 -10.83 -7.45 25.82
N LEU A 304 -10.10 -6.50 26.40
CA LEU A 304 -8.91 -6.80 27.20
C LEU A 304 -9.29 -7.37 28.57
N LYS A 305 -10.35 -6.82 29.17
CA LYS A 305 -10.81 -7.21 30.52
C LYS A 305 -11.17 -8.69 30.60
N ILE A 306 -11.94 -9.23 29.65
CA ILE A 306 -12.29 -10.66 29.67
C ILE A 306 -11.06 -11.58 29.63
N ILE A 307 -10.02 -11.18 28.89
CA ILE A 307 -8.76 -11.92 28.84
C ILE A 307 -8.08 -11.84 30.20
N SER A 308 -7.91 -10.63 30.74
CA SER A 308 -7.26 -10.40 32.03
C SER A 308 -7.94 -11.13 33.19
N ASP A 309 -9.27 -11.20 33.19
CA ASP A 309 -10.05 -11.80 34.27
C ASP A 309 -10.05 -13.34 34.23
N SER A 310 -9.87 -13.94 33.04
CA SER A 310 -10.27 -15.33 32.81
C SER A 310 -9.16 -16.28 32.37
N VAL A 311 -7.93 -15.78 32.09
CA VAL A 311 -6.85 -16.62 31.55
C VAL A 311 -5.67 -16.76 32.50
N SER A 312 -4.92 -17.87 32.37
CA SER A 312 -3.70 -18.07 33.14
C SER A 312 -2.58 -17.10 32.73
N PRO A 313 -1.61 -16.78 33.61
CA PRO A 313 -0.48 -15.91 33.29
C PRO A 313 0.30 -16.28 32.02
N ALA A 314 0.46 -17.58 31.75
CA ALA A 314 1.16 -18.06 30.56
C ALA A 314 0.33 -17.83 29.28
N LEU A 315 -0.98 -18.02 29.36
CA LEU A 315 -1.87 -17.78 28.23
C LEU A 315 -2.06 -16.29 27.97
N LEU A 316 -2.13 -15.47 29.02
CA LEU A 316 -2.12 -14.01 28.91
C LEU A 316 -0.90 -13.55 28.10
N ALA A 317 0.30 -14.00 28.50
CA ALA A 317 1.54 -13.70 27.79
C ALA A 317 1.51 -14.11 26.31
N LEU A 318 0.96 -15.29 26.00
CA LEU A 318 0.83 -15.78 24.62
C LEU A 318 -0.16 -14.96 23.79
N LEU A 319 -1.33 -14.63 24.35
CA LEU A 319 -2.34 -13.81 23.68
C LEU A 319 -1.84 -12.39 23.43
N THR A 320 -1.00 -11.84 24.33
CA THR A 320 -0.30 -10.56 24.09
C THR A 320 0.60 -10.61 22.86
N ILE A 321 1.17 -11.77 22.51
CA ILE A 321 1.92 -11.91 21.25
C ILE A 321 1.00 -11.82 20.03
N GLY A 322 -0.25 -12.27 20.12
CA GLY A 322 -1.25 -12.04 19.07
C GLY A 322 -1.54 -10.55 18.85
N PHE A 323 -1.64 -9.77 19.93
CA PHE A 323 -1.78 -8.31 19.84
C PHE A 323 -0.51 -7.64 19.32
N ALA A 324 0.67 -8.10 19.76
CA ALA A 324 1.95 -7.63 19.23
C ALA A 324 2.05 -7.90 17.73
N ALA A 325 1.64 -9.09 17.28
CA ALA A 325 1.62 -9.46 15.87
C ALA A 325 0.72 -8.54 15.05
N ALA A 326 -0.51 -8.27 15.53
CA ALA A 326 -1.44 -7.36 14.88
C ALA A 326 -0.85 -5.95 14.73
N SER A 327 -0.46 -5.30 15.85
CA SER A 327 0.08 -3.94 15.82
C SER A 327 1.41 -3.81 15.08
N MET A 328 2.33 -4.77 15.22
CA MET A 328 3.64 -4.70 14.59
C MET A 328 3.55 -4.89 13.07
N SER A 329 2.70 -5.80 12.57
CA SER A 329 2.50 -6.00 11.12
C SER A 329 1.92 -4.78 10.42
N CYS A 330 1.03 -4.04 11.09
CA CYS A 330 0.48 -2.82 10.51
C CYS A 330 1.55 -1.70 10.52
N THR A 331 2.25 -1.52 11.64
CA THR A 331 3.30 -0.49 11.75
C THR A 331 4.47 -0.74 10.81
N ASP A 332 4.89 -1.99 10.59
CA ASP A 332 5.92 -2.28 9.60
C ASP A 332 5.46 -1.96 8.17
N THR A 333 4.21 -2.27 7.84
CA THR A 333 3.65 -2.09 6.50
C THR A 333 3.49 -0.60 6.21
N PHE A 334 2.98 0.19 7.15
CA PHE A 334 2.86 1.63 7.00
C PHE A 334 4.22 2.32 6.96
N ALA A 335 5.17 1.93 7.84
CA ALA A 335 6.51 2.49 7.82
C ALA A 335 7.25 2.17 6.52
N THR A 336 7.16 0.94 6.02
CA THR A 336 7.82 0.55 4.76
C THR A 336 7.15 1.17 3.53
N SER A 337 5.83 1.25 3.50
CA SER A 337 5.07 1.89 2.42
C SER A 337 5.33 3.39 2.35
N GLY A 338 5.28 4.10 3.48
CA GLY A 338 5.60 5.54 3.52
C GLY A 338 7.08 5.81 3.23
N ALA A 339 8.00 4.98 3.75
CA ALA A 339 9.42 5.10 3.45
C ALA A 339 9.71 4.85 1.96
N SER A 340 8.95 3.97 1.30
CA SER A 340 9.02 3.78 -0.15
C SER A 340 8.62 5.05 -0.91
N CYS A 341 7.54 5.71 -0.48
CA CYS A 341 7.08 6.95 -1.10
C CYS A 341 8.12 8.06 -0.95
N ILE A 342 8.66 8.28 0.26
CA ILE A 342 9.70 9.31 0.45
C ILE A 342 10.99 8.95 -0.31
N SER A 343 11.49 7.73 -0.17
CA SER A 343 12.78 7.34 -0.76
C SER A 343 12.72 7.34 -2.29
N ARG A 344 11.67 6.79 -2.88
CA ARG A 344 11.51 6.69 -4.34
C ARG A 344 11.07 8.01 -4.95
N ASP A 345 10.05 8.63 -4.38
CA ASP A 345 9.33 9.74 -5.04
C ASP A 345 9.87 11.11 -4.68
N LEU A 346 10.57 11.23 -3.56
CA LEU A 346 11.18 12.49 -3.13
C LEU A 346 12.70 12.42 -3.25
N ILE A 347 13.34 11.49 -2.53
CA ILE A 347 14.79 11.42 -2.45
C ILE A 347 15.38 10.99 -3.78
N GLN A 348 15.05 9.81 -4.30
CA GLN A 348 15.62 9.33 -5.54
C GLN A 348 15.20 10.22 -6.72
N ARG A 349 13.94 10.65 -6.79
CA ARG A 349 13.47 11.45 -7.92
C ARG A 349 14.09 12.86 -7.98
N HIS A 350 14.26 13.54 -6.85
CA HIS A 350 14.60 14.96 -6.83
C HIS A 350 15.96 15.27 -6.15
N LEU A 351 16.35 14.52 -5.13
CA LEU A 351 17.55 14.82 -4.33
C LEU A 351 18.78 14.02 -4.77
N LEU A 352 18.61 12.73 -5.11
CA LEU A 352 19.68 11.80 -5.46
C LEU A 352 19.29 10.90 -6.66
N PRO A 353 19.17 11.46 -7.89
CA PRO A 353 18.73 10.71 -9.07
C PRO A 353 19.66 9.56 -9.48
N SER A 354 20.96 9.71 -9.22
CA SER A 354 21.98 8.69 -9.52
C SER A 354 22.26 7.73 -8.36
N ALA A 355 21.38 7.67 -7.36
CA ALA A 355 21.58 6.79 -6.20
C ALA A 355 21.63 5.31 -6.59
N THR A 356 22.71 4.64 -6.21
CA THR A 356 22.89 3.20 -6.40
C THR A 356 21.90 2.39 -5.57
N MET A 357 21.66 1.14 -5.95
CA MET A 357 20.78 0.23 -5.19
C MET A 357 21.25 0.03 -3.73
N LYS A 358 22.56 0.04 -3.48
CA LYS A 358 23.10 -0.05 -2.12
C LYS A 358 22.73 1.19 -1.29
N GLN A 359 22.87 2.39 -1.87
CA GLN A 359 22.48 3.64 -1.21
C GLN A 359 20.96 3.68 -0.97
N MET A 360 20.15 3.31 -1.96
CA MET A 360 18.69 3.30 -1.82
C MET A 360 18.20 2.35 -0.72
N ARG A 361 18.82 1.18 -0.57
CA ARG A 361 18.51 0.27 0.56
C ARG A 361 18.80 0.89 1.91
N ILE A 362 19.93 1.59 2.05
CA ILE A 362 20.30 2.26 3.31
C ILE A 362 19.33 3.39 3.61
N ILE A 363 19.04 4.24 2.60
CA ILE A 363 18.08 5.34 2.72
C ILE A 363 16.73 4.82 3.17
N ASN A 364 16.20 3.78 2.52
CA ASN A 364 14.91 3.22 2.91
C ASN A 364 14.89 2.72 4.36
N ARG A 365 15.93 2.00 4.79
CA ARG A 365 16.03 1.50 6.18
C ARG A 365 16.05 2.63 7.20
N VAL A 366 16.80 3.70 6.93
CA VAL A 366 16.84 4.88 7.80
C VAL A 366 15.46 5.53 7.88
N LEU A 367 14.77 5.70 6.74
CA LEU A 367 13.44 6.31 6.71
C LEU A 367 12.40 5.47 7.45
N VAL A 368 12.43 4.15 7.33
CA VAL A 368 11.57 3.26 8.11
C VAL A 368 11.74 3.51 9.61
N VAL A 369 12.99 3.55 10.11
CA VAL A 369 13.27 3.80 11.53
C VAL A 369 12.81 5.20 11.94
N VAL A 370 13.02 6.21 11.09
CA VAL A 370 12.56 7.58 11.33
C VAL A 370 11.03 7.64 11.42
N MET A 371 10.31 6.97 10.52
CA MET A 371 8.84 6.91 10.54
C MET A 371 8.30 6.23 11.78
N ILE A 372 8.91 5.10 12.19
CA ILE A 372 8.59 4.42 13.45
C ILE A 372 8.82 5.37 14.64
N GLY A 373 9.94 6.08 14.65
CA GLY A 373 10.27 7.06 15.71
C GLY A 373 9.29 8.22 15.81
N ILE A 374 8.89 8.79 14.67
CA ILE A 374 7.88 9.87 14.61
C ILE A 374 6.53 9.35 15.11
N SER A 375 6.09 8.19 14.63
CA SER A 375 4.81 7.59 15.02
C SER A 375 4.78 7.27 16.52
N ALA A 376 5.87 6.70 17.05
CA ALA A 376 6.05 6.44 18.47
C ALA A 376 5.98 7.74 19.30
N ALA A 377 6.65 8.81 18.87
CA ALA A 377 6.65 10.09 19.58
C ALA A 377 5.27 10.74 19.64
N ILE A 378 4.50 10.68 18.54
CA ILE A 378 3.12 11.17 18.51
C ILE A 378 2.22 10.31 19.41
N ALA A 379 2.38 8.98 19.37
CA ALA A 379 1.58 8.04 20.16
C ALA A 379 1.78 8.15 21.68
N LEU A 380 2.89 8.74 22.15
CA LEU A 380 3.08 9.02 23.58
C LEU A 380 2.08 10.06 24.11
N ASN A 381 1.70 11.02 23.28
CA ASN A 381 0.79 12.10 23.65
C ASN A 381 -0.65 11.85 23.21
N ALA A 382 -0.85 11.01 22.18
CA ALA A 382 -2.17 10.63 21.71
C ALA A 382 -2.81 9.53 22.57
N THR A 383 -4.10 9.68 22.83
CA THR A 383 -4.89 8.74 23.65
C THR A 383 -6.03 8.08 22.87
N SER A 384 -6.59 8.74 21.86
CA SER A 384 -7.72 8.24 21.06
C SER A 384 -7.25 7.48 19.83
N ILE A 385 -7.67 6.21 19.70
CA ILE A 385 -7.47 5.39 18.50
C ILE A 385 -8.33 5.92 17.36
N VAL A 386 -9.61 6.16 17.66
CA VAL A 386 -10.66 6.53 16.71
C VAL A 386 -10.28 7.81 15.96
N ASP A 387 -9.94 8.87 16.69
CA ASP A 387 -9.59 10.16 16.08
C ASP A 387 -8.37 10.04 15.15
N ALA A 388 -7.34 9.31 15.57
CA ALA A 388 -6.13 9.15 14.77
C ALA A 388 -6.40 8.40 13.47
N VAL A 389 -7.26 7.37 13.48
CA VAL A 389 -7.65 6.64 12.27
C VAL A 389 -8.52 7.51 11.35
N ILE A 390 -9.52 8.19 11.91
CA ILE A 390 -10.42 9.03 11.11
C ILE A 390 -9.60 10.12 10.43
N ILE A 391 -8.76 10.85 11.18
CA ILE A 391 -7.88 11.90 10.63
C ILE A 391 -7.00 11.35 9.50
N ALA A 392 -6.39 10.16 9.67
CA ALA A 392 -5.59 9.54 8.61
C ALA A 392 -6.43 9.26 7.35
N THR A 393 -7.61 8.67 7.52
CA THR A 393 -8.50 8.22 6.45
C THR A 393 -9.09 9.38 5.66
N VAL A 394 -9.51 10.45 6.35
CA VAL A 394 -10.12 11.63 5.71
C VAL A 394 -9.10 12.44 4.90
N ILE A 395 -7.83 12.50 5.36
CA ILE A 395 -6.75 13.13 4.59
C ILE A 395 -6.55 12.39 3.26
N GLY A 396 -6.47 11.05 3.27
CA GLY A 396 -6.35 10.26 2.04
C GLY A 396 -7.54 10.44 1.10
N THR A 397 -8.75 10.30 1.67
CA THR A 397 -10.04 10.44 0.99
C THR A 397 -10.16 11.76 0.20
N THR A 398 -9.81 12.87 0.85
CA THR A 398 -10.03 14.21 0.28
C THR A 398 -8.87 14.68 -0.59
N SER A 399 -7.66 14.18 -0.36
CA SER A 399 -6.46 14.66 -1.05
C SER A 399 -6.28 14.03 -2.43
N TYR A 400 -6.28 12.70 -2.55
CA TYR A 400 -5.79 12.06 -3.77
C TYR A 400 -6.65 10.90 -4.30
N PHE A 401 -7.78 10.59 -3.65
CA PHE A 401 -8.73 9.58 -4.16
C PHE A 401 -9.23 9.89 -5.58
N PHE A 402 -9.81 11.07 -5.82
CA PHE A 402 -10.30 11.46 -7.14
C PHE A 402 -9.18 11.53 -8.19
N PRO A 403 -8.02 12.14 -7.90
CA PRO A 403 -6.87 12.03 -8.78
C PRO A 403 -6.47 10.59 -9.17
N ILE A 404 -6.44 9.65 -8.22
CA ILE A 404 -6.11 8.24 -8.50
C ILE A 404 -7.19 7.58 -9.37
N ILE A 405 -8.44 7.54 -8.90
CA ILE A 405 -9.53 6.83 -9.59
C ILE A 405 -9.84 7.48 -10.94
N GLY A 406 -9.88 8.81 -10.99
CA GLY A 406 -10.04 9.56 -12.23
C GLY A 406 -8.90 9.34 -13.22
N GLY A 407 -7.68 9.08 -12.73
CA GLY A 407 -6.53 8.74 -13.57
C GLY A 407 -6.74 7.42 -14.31
N LEU A 408 -7.28 6.41 -13.62
CA LEU A 408 -7.51 5.07 -14.14
C LEU A 408 -8.73 4.98 -15.07
N TYR A 409 -9.78 5.77 -14.82
CA TYR A 409 -11.08 5.60 -15.48
C TYR A 409 -11.53 6.78 -16.34
N TRP A 410 -10.96 7.98 -16.17
CA TRP A 410 -11.41 9.19 -16.88
C TRP A 410 -10.34 9.75 -17.82
N LYS A 411 -10.56 9.58 -19.13
CA LYS A 411 -9.67 10.06 -20.21
C LYS A 411 -9.45 11.58 -20.21
N ARG A 412 -10.41 12.32 -19.65
CA ARG A 412 -10.38 13.79 -19.61
C ARG A 412 -9.62 14.34 -18.39
N ALA A 413 -9.32 13.51 -17.40
CA ALA A 413 -8.56 13.94 -16.21
C ALA A 413 -7.19 14.51 -16.60
N THR A 414 -6.85 15.64 -16.00
CA THR A 414 -5.64 16.43 -16.30
C THR A 414 -4.77 16.62 -15.06
N ARG A 415 -3.49 16.95 -15.25
CA ARG A 415 -2.58 17.30 -14.15
C ARG A 415 -3.06 18.48 -13.31
N TRP A 416 -3.67 19.49 -13.92
CA TRP A 416 -4.19 20.66 -13.22
C TRP A 416 -5.44 20.34 -12.40
N GLY A 417 -6.32 19.50 -12.93
CA GLY A 417 -7.47 19.01 -12.18
C GLY A 417 -7.05 18.15 -10.98
N ALA A 418 -6.09 17.25 -11.17
CA ALA A 418 -5.54 16.46 -10.07
C ALA A 418 -4.87 17.32 -8.99
N MET A 419 -4.10 18.35 -9.38
CA MET A 419 -3.49 19.27 -8.42
C MET A 419 -4.53 20.12 -7.68
N ALA A 420 -5.53 20.64 -8.39
CA ALA A 420 -6.59 21.43 -7.78
C ALA A 420 -7.40 20.62 -6.77
N ALA A 421 -7.67 19.35 -7.06
CA ALA A 421 -8.34 18.42 -6.15
C ALA A 421 -7.51 18.19 -4.87
N LEU A 422 -6.20 17.97 -5.01
CA LEU A 422 -5.29 17.77 -3.90
C LEU A 422 -5.20 18.99 -2.99
N VAL A 423 -5.03 20.17 -3.57
CA VAL A 423 -4.91 21.42 -2.81
C VAL A 423 -6.25 21.81 -2.18
N ALA A 424 -7.36 21.77 -2.94
CA ALA A 424 -8.66 22.18 -2.44
C ALA A 424 -9.23 21.17 -1.43
N GLY A 425 -9.20 19.87 -1.76
CA GLY A 425 -9.72 18.81 -0.89
C GLY A 425 -8.85 18.60 0.34
N GLY A 426 -7.58 18.22 0.13
CA GLY A 426 -6.63 17.97 1.21
C GLY A 426 -6.35 19.20 2.06
N GLY A 427 -6.20 20.38 1.44
CA GLY A 427 -6.03 21.63 2.16
C GLY A 427 -7.24 21.98 3.02
N THR A 428 -8.47 21.84 2.49
CA THR A 428 -9.69 22.05 3.29
C THR A 428 -9.77 21.08 4.45
N GLN A 429 -9.45 19.81 4.23
CA GLN A 429 -9.50 18.80 5.28
C GLN A 429 -8.53 19.11 6.44
N ILE A 430 -7.28 19.47 6.11
CA ILE A 430 -6.28 19.88 7.11
C ILE A 430 -6.75 21.11 7.88
N LEU A 431 -7.35 22.10 7.19
CA LEU A 431 -7.88 23.29 7.83
C LEU A 431 -9.04 22.99 8.78
N LEU A 432 -9.98 22.12 8.38
CA LEU A 432 -11.12 21.72 9.21
C LEU A 432 -10.66 20.97 10.46
N ILE A 433 -9.77 19.99 10.31
CA ILE A 433 -9.19 19.26 11.46
C ILE A 433 -8.46 20.24 12.39
N SER A 434 -7.67 21.15 11.83
CA SER A 434 -6.91 22.13 12.61
C SER A 434 -7.84 23.09 13.36
N TYR A 435 -8.93 23.52 12.74
CA TYR A 435 -9.95 24.37 13.35
C TYR A 435 -10.68 23.64 14.48
N GLU A 436 -11.07 22.39 14.26
CA GLU A 436 -11.72 21.55 15.26
C GLU A 436 -10.85 21.35 16.50
N GLN A 437 -9.60 20.91 16.30
CA GLN A 437 -8.69 20.51 17.38
C GLN A 437 -8.10 21.71 18.13
N LEU A 438 -7.71 22.78 17.43
CA LEU A 438 -7.02 23.90 18.06
C LEU A 438 -7.98 24.98 18.56
N TRP A 439 -9.06 25.23 17.82
CA TRP A 439 -9.92 26.39 18.03
C TRP A 439 -11.26 26.05 18.67
N LEU A 440 -12.02 25.14 18.05
CA LEU A 440 -13.38 24.79 18.48
C LEU A 440 -13.37 23.93 19.74
N ARG A 441 -12.44 22.97 19.83
CA ARG A 441 -12.33 21.98 20.92
C ARG A 441 -13.62 21.20 21.19
N GLN A 442 -14.47 21.11 20.18
CA GLN A 442 -15.69 20.33 20.12
C GLN A 442 -15.80 19.74 18.72
N PRO A 443 -16.46 18.58 18.56
CA PRO A 443 -16.57 17.95 17.26
C PRO A 443 -17.40 18.81 16.30
N LEU A 444 -16.99 18.85 15.05
CA LEU A 444 -17.57 19.75 14.03
C LEU A 444 -19.03 19.41 13.68
N ASP A 445 -19.45 18.17 13.94
CA ASP A 445 -20.82 17.70 13.78
C ASP A 445 -21.83 18.47 14.66
N SER A 446 -21.37 19.04 15.78
CA SER A 446 -22.15 19.93 16.65
C SER A 446 -22.64 21.20 15.93
N ILE A 447 -21.93 21.66 14.90
CA ILE A 447 -22.31 22.82 14.09
C ILE A 447 -23.29 22.40 12.99
N SER A 448 -23.01 21.30 12.31
CA SER A 448 -23.83 20.77 11.22
C SER A 448 -23.54 19.30 10.97
N SER A 449 -24.59 18.52 10.72
CA SER A 449 -24.50 17.14 10.24
C SER A 449 -23.73 16.95 8.91
N LEU A 450 -23.48 18.04 8.16
CA LEU A 450 -22.62 17.99 6.96
C LEU A 450 -21.12 17.99 7.30
N LEU A 451 -20.76 18.35 8.53
CA LEU A 451 -19.38 18.42 9.01
C LEU A 451 -18.98 17.21 9.88
N THR A 452 -19.75 16.12 9.82
CA THR A 452 -19.43 14.85 10.48
C THR A 452 -18.08 14.30 10.00
N GLU A 453 -17.38 13.57 10.88
CA GLU A 453 -16.04 13.02 10.63
C GLU A 453 -15.02 14.09 10.16
N HIS A 454 -14.86 15.16 10.94
CA HIS A 454 -13.98 16.30 10.61
C HIS A 454 -14.31 17.00 9.27
N GLY A 455 -15.57 16.96 8.84
CA GLY A 455 -16.04 17.56 7.60
C GLY A 455 -15.54 16.90 6.32
N VAL A 456 -15.27 15.59 6.38
CA VAL A 456 -14.80 14.79 5.23
C VAL A 456 -15.67 14.96 3.98
N LEU A 457 -16.99 15.05 4.12
CA LEU A 457 -17.89 15.21 2.96
C LEU A 457 -17.67 16.53 2.24
N VAL A 458 -17.36 17.60 2.99
CA VAL A 458 -17.04 18.92 2.41
C VAL A 458 -15.71 18.85 1.67
N GLY A 459 -14.67 18.30 2.32
CA GLY A 459 -13.36 18.13 1.70
C GLY A 459 -13.43 17.26 0.44
N LEU A 460 -14.19 16.17 0.49
CA LEU A 460 -14.38 15.25 -0.63
C LEU A 460 -15.17 15.92 -1.77
N ALA A 461 -16.27 16.60 -1.45
CA ALA A 461 -17.06 17.32 -2.46
C ALA A 461 -16.24 18.40 -3.18
N LEU A 462 -15.44 19.17 -2.43
CA LEU A 462 -14.53 20.16 -3.02
C LEU A 462 -13.46 19.50 -3.90
N SER A 463 -12.84 18.42 -3.42
CA SER A 463 -11.87 17.63 -4.18
C SER A 463 -12.46 17.18 -5.52
N GLY A 464 -13.63 16.54 -5.50
CA GLY A 464 -14.32 16.07 -6.69
C GLY A 464 -14.76 17.20 -7.63
N PHE A 465 -15.30 18.28 -7.07
CA PHE A 465 -15.71 19.46 -7.84
C PHE A 465 -14.53 20.08 -8.58
N PHE A 466 -13.43 20.40 -7.89
CA PHE A 466 -12.25 21.00 -8.51
C PHE A 466 -11.55 20.03 -9.47
N PHE A 467 -11.52 18.74 -9.15
CA PHE A 467 -10.99 17.71 -10.04
C PHE A 467 -11.70 17.75 -11.40
N VAL A 468 -13.03 17.75 -11.38
CA VAL A 468 -13.85 17.74 -12.60
C VAL A 468 -13.80 19.10 -13.31
N ALA A 469 -14.06 20.19 -12.59
CA ALA A 469 -14.15 21.54 -13.16
C ALA A 469 -12.84 21.97 -13.83
N VAL A 470 -11.71 21.82 -13.13
CA VAL A 470 -10.40 22.23 -13.66
C VAL A 470 -9.94 21.27 -14.74
N SER A 471 -10.23 19.96 -14.63
CA SER A 471 -9.94 19.05 -15.74
C SER A 471 -10.70 19.43 -16.99
N LEU A 472 -11.97 19.82 -16.91
CA LEU A 472 -12.74 20.26 -18.07
C LEU A 472 -12.26 21.60 -18.63
N ALA A 473 -11.76 22.49 -17.77
CA ALA A 473 -11.27 23.82 -18.15
C ALA A 473 -9.83 23.85 -18.71
N THR A 474 -9.04 22.79 -18.53
CA THR A 474 -7.61 22.78 -18.93
C THR A 474 -7.33 21.82 -20.09
N PRO A 475 -6.24 22.01 -20.86
CA PRO A 475 -5.92 21.14 -22.00
C PRO A 475 -5.83 19.66 -21.62
N ARG A 476 -6.27 18.79 -22.53
CA ARG A 476 -6.21 17.33 -22.34
C ARG A 476 -4.77 16.85 -22.34
N GLU A 477 -4.47 15.84 -21.53
CA GLU A 477 -3.15 15.19 -21.51
C GLU A 477 -2.82 14.53 -22.87
N PRO A 478 -1.54 14.50 -23.27
CA PRO A 478 -1.11 13.84 -24.49
C PRO A 478 -1.54 12.37 -24.54
N ASP A 479 -1.97 11.90 -25.71
CA ASP A 479 -2.46 10.53 -25.88
C ASP A 479 -1.40 9.48 -25.45
N VAL A 480 -0.10 9.78 -25.58
CA VAL A 480 1.01 8.90 -25.14
C VAL A 480 0.94 8.59 -23.64
N ARG A 481 0.54 9.54 -22.78
CA ARG A 481 0.35 9.32 -21.32
C ARG A 481 -0.94 8.57 -21.01
N LEU A 482 -1.93 8.64 -21.91
CA LEU A 482 -3.22 7.97 -21.76
C LEU A 482 -3.18 6.52 -22.23
N ALA A 483 -2.32 6.19 -23.20
CA ALA A 483 -2.20 4.88 -23.82
C ALA A 483 -2.05 3.72 -22.81
N PRO A 484 -1.24 3.83 -21.74
CA PRO A 484 -1.10 2.77 -20.74
C PRO A 484 -2.37 2.45 -19.97
N PHE A 485 -3.29 3.41 -19.85
CA PHE A 485 -4.50 3.32 -19.05
C PHE A 485 -5.74 2.99 -19.87
N PHE A 486 -5.72 3.32 -21.17
CA PHE A 486 -6.86 3.25 -22.07
C PHE A 486 -6.49 2.47 -23.35
N PRO A 487 -6.91 1.19 -23.46
CA PRO A 487 -6.58 0.34 -24.60
C PRO A 487 -6.97 0.94 -25.97
N ASP A 488 -8.09 1.66 -26.04
CA ASP A 488 -8.55 2.33 -27.26
C ASP A 488 -7.68 3.53 -27.68
N VAL A 489 -6.97 4.15 -26.73
CA VAL A 489 -5.98 5.19 -27.04
C VAL A 489 -4.71 4.53 -27.54
N ALA A 490 -4.27 3.46 -26.88
CA ALA A 490 -3.12 2.68 -27.32
C ALA A 490 -3.32 2.09 -28.72
N GLU A 491 -4.50 1.56 -29.04
CA GLU A 491 -4.82 1.02 -30.37
C GLU A 491 -4.77 2.13 -31.44
N ARG A 492 -5.22 3.35 -31.13
CA ARG A 492 -5.14 4.47 -32.07
C ARG A 492 -3.70 4.97 -32.28
N LEU A 493 -2.85 4.91 -31.25
CA LEU A 493 -1.46 5.34 -31.34
C LEU A 493 -0.55 4.27 -31.97
N PHE A 494 -0.72 3.02 -31.55
CA PHE A 494 0.20 1.91 -31.81
C PHE A 494 -0.39 0.81 -32.70
N GLY A 495 -1.70 0.82 -32.97
CA GLY A 495 -2.40 -0.20 -33.77
C GLY A 495 -2.09 -0.17 -35.27
N ARG A 496 -1.09 0.60 -35.71
CA ARG A 496 -0.47 0.40 -37.02
C ARG A 496 0.35 -0.90 -36.95
N ASP A 497 0.41 -1.68 -38.04
CA ASP A 497 1.25 -2.88 -38.09
C ASP A 497 2.70 -2.51 -37.76
N LEU A 498 3.10 -2.76 -36.51
CA LEU A 498 4.48 -2.61 -36.10
C LEU A 498 5.34 -3.57 -36.93
N PRO A 499 6.49 -3.10 -37.46
CA PRO A 499 7.31 -3.89 -38.35
C PRO A 499 7.73 -5.21 -37.67
N ARG A 500 7.78 -6.30 -38.44
CA ARG A 500 8.31 -7.59 -37.98
C ARG A 500 9.78 -7.70 -38.40
N ALA A 501 10.63 -8.14 -37.49
CA ALA A 501 12.05 -8.30 -37.78
C ALA A 501 12.27 -9.46 -38.77
N ASP A 502 13.19 -9.27 -39.72
CA ASP A 502 13.70 -10.38 -40.53
C ASP A 502 14.65 -11.23 -39.69
N ARG A 503 14.11 -12.32 -39.15
CA ARG A 503 14.82 -13.27 -38.28
C ARG A 503 15.98 -14.00 -38.96
N ARG A 504 16.08 -13.91 -40.29
CA ARG A 504 17.19 -14.49 -41.07
C ARG A 504 18.36 -13.52 -41.26
N SER A 505 18.19 -12.25 -40.90
CA SER A 505 19.27 -11.26 -41.00
C SER A 505 20.42 -11.60 -40.04
N SER A 506 21.66 -11.34 -40.48
CA SER A 506 22.85 -11.57 -39.66
C SER A 506 22.83 -10.75 -38.35
N ALA A 507 22.29 -9.53 -38.39
CA ALA A 507 22.13 -8.67 -37.23
C ALA A 507 21.17 -9.28 -36.19
N TYR A 508 20.04 -9.85 -36.62
CA TYR A 508 19.10 -10.50 -35.70
C TYR A 508 19.71 -11.76 -35.07
N GLN A 509 20.43 -12.56 -35.86
CA GLN A 509 21.10 -13.76 -35.39
C GLN A 509 22.23 -13.49 -34.38
N GLN A 510 22.81 -12.29 -34.38
CA GLN A 510 23.79 -11.86 -33.37
C GLN A 510 23.12 -11.46 -32.04
N ILE A 511 21.97 -10.77 -32.09
CA ILE A 511 21.29 -10.25 -30.88
C ILE A 511 20.43 -11.32 -30.21
N ALA A 512 19.69 -12.13 -30.99
CA ALA A 512 18.71 -13.07 -30.46
C ALA A 512 19.25 -14.07 -29.41
N PRO A 513 20.48 -14.61 -29.52
CA PRO A 513 21.06 -15.52 -28.52
C PRO A 513 21.43 -14.83 -27.20
N CYS A 514 21.67 -13.51 -27.22
CA CYS A 514 22.06 -12.72 -26.06
C CYS A 514 20.87 -12.32 -25.16
N ILE A 515 19.64 -12.56 -25.61
CA ILE A 515 18.44 -12.27 -24.83
C ILE A 515 18.24 -13.36 -23.77
N GLU A 516 18.44 -13.02 -22.50
CA GLU A 516 18.14 -13.89 -21.38
C GLU A 516 16.63 -13.96 -21.14
N GLU A 517 16.07 -15.16 -21.11
CA GLU A 517 14.64 -15.39 -20.84
C GLU A 517 14.45 -16.14 -19.50
N ARG A 518 13.56 -15.62 -18.66
CA ARG A 518 13.06 -16.32 -17.46
C ARG A 518 11.54 -16.24 -17.42
N THR A 519 10.87 -17.32 -17.02
CA THR A 519 9.40 -17.35 -16.95
C THR A 519 8.92 -17.26 -15.51
N ALA A 520 7.94 -16.38 -15.24
CA ALA A 520 7.27 -16.28 -13.95
C ALA A 520 5.75 -16.12 -14.17
N GLY A 521 4.97 -17.11 -13.72
CA GLY A 521 3.52 -17.10 -13.92
C GLY A 521 3.13 -17.17 -15.41
N ASP A 522 2.38 -16.18 -15.88
CA ASP A 522 1.90 -16.02 -17.25
C ASP A 522 2.78 -15.08 -18.11
N ARG A 523 3.92 -14.62 -17.58
CA ARG A 523 4.85 -13.70 -18.26
C ARG A 523 6.26 -14.28 -18.44
N ALA A 524 6.91 -13.83 -19.51
CA ALA A 524 8.33 -14.02 -19.77
C ALA A 524 9.07 -12.72 -19.43
N HIS A 525 10.18 -12.81 -18.72
CA HIS A 525 11.13 -11.73 -18.45
C HIS A 525 12.28 -11.86 -19.45
N LEU A 526 12.36 -10.91 -20.38
CA LEU A 526 13.42 -10.82 -21.38
C LEU A 526 14.39 -9.73 -20.95
N ASN A 527 15.68 -10.06 -20.84
CA ASN A 527 16.74 -9.10 -20.52
C ASN A 527 17.82 -9.13 -21.59
N LEU A 528 18.38 -7.97 -21.89
CA LEU A 528 19.49 -7.81 -22.81
C LEU A 528 20.39 -6.67 -22.30
N SER A 529 21.71 -6.88 -22.29
CA SER A 529 22.67 -5.83 -22.00
C SER A 529 23.37 -5.41 -23.28
N LEU A 530 23.60 -4.12 -23.43
CA LEU A 530 24.41 -3.53 -24.50
C LEU A 530 25.60 -2.82 -23.87
N GLU A 531 26.78 -2.99 -24.44
CA GLU A 531 27.97 -2.23 -24.06
C GLU A 531 28.26 -1.16 -25.10
N HIS A 532 28.44 0.10 -24.69
CA HIS A 532 28.87 1.15 -25.60
C HIS A 532 30.38 1.39 -25.49
N SER A 533 31.05 1.54 -26.62
CA SER A 533 32.48 1.86 -26.69
C SER A 533 32.74 2.97 -27.70
N CYS A 534 33.82 3.74 -27.48
CA CYS A 534 34.24 4.77 -28.41
C CYS A 534 34.61 4.14 -29.76
N ALA A 535 34.10 4.71 -30.86
CA ALA A 535 34.54 4.30 -32.18
C ALA A 535 36.03 4.69 -32.38
N THR A 536 36.81 3.78 -32.95
CA THR A 536 38.23 4.01 -33.26
C THR A 536 38.42 5.29 -34.08
N GLY A 537 39.12 6.28 -33.49
CA GLY A 537 39.45 7.56 -34.14
C GLY A 537 38.55 8.75 -33.76
N ALA A 538 37.54 8.58 -32.90
CA ALA A 538 36.72 9.68 -32.38
C ALA A 538 37.25 10.17 -31.02
N GLY A 539 37.42 11.48 -30.86
CA GLY A 539 37.74 12.13 -29.57
C GLY A 539 36.52 12.17 -28.65
N CYS A 540 35.99 11.00 -28.29
CA CYS A 540 34.84 10.87 -27.39
C CYS A 540 35.28 10.77 -25.93
N GLY A 541 34.49 11.35 -25.02
CA GLY A 541 34.61 11.08 -23.59
C GLY A 541 34.22 9.62 -23.29
N GLU A 542 34.83 9.02 -22.26
CA GLU A 542 34.54 7.64 -21.84
C GLU A 542 33.09 7.47 -21.36
N GLU A 543 32.45 8.53 -20.85
CA GLU A 543 31.08 8.51 -20.36
C GLU A 543 30.07 9.03 -21.40
N LEU A 544 28.98 8.26 -21.60
CA LEU A 544 27.84 8.69 -22.39
C LEU A 544 27.03 9.78 -21.66
N PRO A 545 26.85 10.99 -22.24
CA PRO A 545 25.97 12.00 -21.67
C PRO A 545 24.50 11.54 -21.75
N TRP A 546 24.06 10.85 -20.69
CA TRP A 546 22.81 10.09 -20.69
C TRP A 546 21.56 10.94 -20.97
N GLN A 547 21.48 12.15 -20.42
CA GLN A 547 20.31 13.01 -20.63
C GLN A 547 20.18 13.43 -22.10
N ASP A 548 21.26 13.93 -22.70
CA ASP A 548 21.31 14.34 -24.10
C ASP A 548 21.05 13.14 -25.04
N PHE A 549 21.58 11.97 -24.70
CA PHE A 549 21.34 10.73 -25.44
C PHE A 549 19.84 10.37 -25.46
N VAL A 550 19.21 10.39 -24.29
CA VAL A 550 17.77 10.07 -24.16
C VAL A 550 16.92 11.11 -24.88
N GLU A 551 17.24 12.40 -24.77
CA GLU A 551 16.51 13.47 -25.46
C GLU A 551 16.53 13.25 -26.97
N ARG A 552 17.72 13.05 -27.57
CA ARG A 552 17.85 12.75 -29.01
C ARG A 552 17.14 11.46 -29.41
N LEU A 553 17.19 10.42 -28.59
CA LEU A 553 16.47 9.17 -28.84
C LEU A 553 14.96 9.41 -28.93
N THR A 554 14.40 10.16 -27.99
CA THR A 554 12.96 10.48 -27.97
C THR A 554 12.52 11.42 -29.10
N GLU A 555 13.38 12.35 -29.53
CA GLU A 555 13.12 13.24 -30.66
C GLU A 555 13.12 12.48 -32.00
N ARG A 556 14.10 11.59 -32.18
CA ARG A 556 14.29 10.85 -33.43
C ARG A 556 13.31 9.68 -33.57
N HIS A 557 12.98 9.02 -32.47
CA HIS A 557 12.14 7.83 -32.43
C HIS A 557 10.92 8.05 -31.51
N PRO A 558 9.75 8.46 -32.05
CA PRO A 558 8.61 8.91 -31.26
C PRO A 558 7.91 7.82 -30.42
N LEU A 559 8.30 6.55 -30.58
CA LEU A 559 7.86 5.45 -29.72
C LEU A 559 8.56 5.47 -28.35
N TRP A 560 9.72 6.14 -28.23
CA TRP A 560 10.42 6.27 -26.96
C TRP A 560 9.80 7.40 -26.13
N PHE A 561 9.52 7.07 -24.87
CA PHE A 561 8.86 7.94 -23.93
C PHE A 561 9.50 7.84 -22.54
N THR A 562 9.62 8.98 -21.86
CA THR A 562 10.20 9.12 -20.52
C THR A 562 9.11 9.42 -19.49
N PRO A 563 8.39 8.40 -19.00
CA PRO A 563 7.23 8.63 -18.13
C PRO A 563 7.60 9.30 -16.81
N THR A 564 8.78 8.98 -16.26
CA THR A 564 9.23 9.40 -14.92
C THR A 564 10.64 9.99 -14.95
N GLY A 565 10.97 10.74 -16.01
CA GLY A 565 12.31 11.30 -16.25
C GLY A 565 13.22 10.42 -17.11
N SER A 566 14.46 10.84 -17.32
CA SER A 566 15.39 10.21 -18.27
C SER A 566 16.05 8.92 -17.76
N HIS A 567 15.92 8.57 -16.48
CA HIS A 567 16.54 7.37 -15.90
C HIS A 567 15.95 6.05 -16.40
N ILE A 568 14.65 6.07 -16.76
CA ILE A 568 13.94 4.92 -17.30
C ILE A 568 13.17 5.39 -18.52
N VAL A 569 13.48 4.82 -19.66
CA VAL A 569 12.85 5.15 -20.94
C VAL A 569 12.11 3.92 -21.45
N TYR A 570 10.87 4.08 -21.91
CA TYR A 570 10.09 2.99 -22.49
C TYR A 570 9.88 3.22 -23.96
N ARG A 571 10.02 2.17 -24.76
CA ARG A 571 9.57 2.13 -26.14
C ARG A 571 8.14 1.59 -26.17
N LEU A 572 7.16 2.49 -26.20
CA LEU A 572 5.75 2.18 -26.09
C LEU A 572 5.23 1.60 -27.41
N SER A 573 5.10 0.28 -27.48
CA SER A 573 4.52 -0.45 -28.62
C SER A 573 3.08 -0.92 -28.36
N GLN A 574 2.64 -0.89 -27.11
CA GLN A 574 1.32 -1.37 -26.69
C GLN A 574 0.88 -0.77 -25.35
N ALA A 575 -0.39 -1.02 -24.97
CA ALA A 575 -0.96 -0.53 -23.71
C ALA A 575 -0.28 -1.12 -22.47
N ASP A 576 0.06 -2.41 -22.52
CA ASP A 576 0.77 -3.08 -21.43
C ASP A 576 2.23 -2.60 -21.37
N MET A 577 2.48 -1.60 -20.53
CA MET A 577 3.80 -1.01 -20.36
C MET A 577 4.84 -2.00 -19.81
N LEU A 578 4.43 -3.04 -19.07
CA LEU A 578 5.38 -4.06 -18.61
C LEU A 578 5.93 -4.87 -19.78
N ALA A 579 5.11 -5.09 -20.79
CA ALA A 579 5.50 -5.81 -21.97
C ALA A 579 6.33 -4.96 -22.94
N CYS A 580 6.26 -3.62 -22.86
CA CYS A 580 7.07 -2.71 -23.67
C CYS A 580 8.57 -2.79 -23.31
N VAL A 581 9.44 -2.53 -24.28
CA VAL A 581 10.89 -2.49 -24.06
C VAL A 581 11.24 -1.31 -23.15
N LYS A 582 11.87 -1.61 -22.02
CA LYS A 582 12.37 -0.67 -21.04
C LYS A 582 13.89 -0.55 -21.16
N MET A 583 14.39 0.67 -21.21
CA MET A 583 15.81 1.01 -21.23
C MET A 583 16.21 1.75 -19.96
N VAL A 584 17.33 1.32 -19.37
CA VAL A 584 17.93 1.92 -18.17
C VAL A 584 19.44 2.02 -18.36
N ARG A 585 20.06 3.06 -17.81
CA ARG A 585 21.52 3.17 -17.72
C ARG A 585 22.05 2.10 -16.76
N GLY A 586 22.95 1.24 -17.23
CA GLY A 586 23.70 0.30 -16.40
C GLY A 586 24.89 0.97 -15.72
N ASP A 587 25.94 0.19 -15.46
CA ASP A 587 27.23 0.73 -15.02
C ASP A 587 27.91 1.55 -16.16
N GLU A 588 29.09 2.13 -15.93
CA GLU A 588 29.71 3.22 -16.73
C GLU A 588 29.60 3.10 -18.27
N SER A 589 29.64 1.88 -18.83
CA SER A 589 29.55 1.62 -20.28
C SER A 589 28.33 0.80 -20.73
N GLN A 590 27.36 0.52 -19.85
CA GLN A 590 26.27 -0.42 -20.11
C GLN A 590 24.90 0.25 -20.28
N ILE A 591 24.11 -0.30 -21.20
CA ILE A 591 22.69 0.02 -21.38
C ILE A 591 21.91 -1.28 -21.21
N TRP A 592 21.02 -1.31 -20.24
CA TRP A 592 20.21 -2.50 -19.97
C TRP A 592 18.82 -2.34 -20.57
N LEU A 593 18.41 -3.35 -21.31
CA LEU A 593 17.08 -3.50 -21.90
C LEU A 593 16.34 -4.64 -21.22
N SER A 594 15.06 -4.41 -20.91
CA SER A 594 14.20 -5.41 -20.28
C SER A 594 12.77 -5.30 -20.78
N ALA A 595 12.05 -6.42 -20.84
CA ALA A 595 10.62 -6.46 -21.13
C ALA A 595 9.98 -7.66 -20.41
N GLU A 596 8.73 -7.53 -19.98
CA GLU A 596 7.98 -8.57 -19.26
C GLU A 596 6.68 -8.97 -19.99
N PRO A 597 6.71 -9.41 -21.26
CA PRO A 597 5.50 -9.74 -21.99
C PRO A 597 4.74 -10.97 -21.46
N PRO A 598 3.41 -11.05 -21.71
CA PRO A 598 2.69 -12.31 -21.63
C PRO A 598 3.37 -13.38 -22.49
N LEU A 599 3.32 -14.65 -22.05
CA LEU A 599 3.99 -15.77 -22.74
C LEU A 599 3.62 -15.88 -24.23
N GLU A 600 2.39 -15.53 -24.59
CA GLU A 600 1.88 -15.53 -25.98
C GLU A 600 2.58 -14.50 -26.87
N GLN A 601 3.07 -13.40 -26.28
CA GLN A 601 3.69 -12.29 -27.00
C GLN A 601 5.23 -12.35 -27.01
N ARG A 602 5.84 -13.36 -26.35
CA ARG A 602 7.30 -13.45 -26.17
C ARG A 602 8.09 -13.28 -27.47
N GLU A 603 7.64 -13.95 -28.54
CA GLU A 603 8.32 -13.96 -29.84
C GLU A 603 8.26 -12.59 -30.51
N ARG A 604 7.15 -11.88 -30.34
CA ARG A 604 6.98 -10.52 -30.84
C ARG A 604 7.90 -9.55 -30.09
N LEU A 605 8.05 -9.70 -28.78
CA LEU A 605 8.91 -8.80 -28.00
C LEU A 605 10.40 -9.04 -28.21
N ARG A 606 10.82 -10.23 -28.65
CA ARG A 606 12.18 -10.42 -29.17
C ARG A 606 12.45 -9.58 -30.42
N ASP A 607 11.45 -9.45 -31.30
CA ASP A 607 11.54 -8.59 -32.48
C ASP A 607 11.58 -7.10 -32.06
N GLU A 608 10.80 -6.69 -31.06
CA GLU A 608 10.84 -5.31 -30.53
C GLU A 608 12.15 -4.96 -29.82
N LEU A 609 12.75 -5.90 -29.07
CA LEU A 609 14.09 -5.73 -28.47
C LEU A 609 15.15 -5.53 -29.55
N PHE A 610 15.07 -6.27 -30.66
CA PHE A 610 15.96 -6.09 -31.79
C PHE A 610 15.84 -4.69 -32.40
N PHE A 611 14.63 -4.19 -32.64
CA PHE A 611 14.44 -2.82 -33.13
C PHE A 611 14.94 -1.77 -32.14
N ALA A 612 14.71 -1.96 -30.84
CA ALA A 612 15.22 -1.07 -29.81
C ALA A 612 16.76 -0.99 -29.86
N CYS A 613 17.48 -2.11 -30.03
CA CYS A 613 18.93 -2.10 -30.19
C CYS A 613 19.39 -1.31 -31.43
N GLN A 614 18.67 -1.41 -32.55
CA GLN A 614 19.00 -0.66 -33.76
C GLN A 614 18.82 0.84 -33.56
N GLU A 615 17.68 1.25 -33.00
CA GLU A 615 17.35 2.66 -32.72
C GLU A 615 18.38 3.27 -31.74
N ILE A 616 18.73 2.55 -30.67
CA ILE A 616 19.79 2.94 -29.72
C ILE A 616 21.14 3.07 -30.44
N GLY A 617 21.51 2.08 -31.25
CA GLY A 617 22.76 2.08 -32.01
C GLY A 617 22.87 3.23 -32.99
N ASP A 618 21.75 3.66 -33.59
CA ASP A 618 21.71 4.77 -34.54
C ASP A 618 21.94 6.13 -33.88
N VAL A 619 21.45 6.31 -32.65
CA VAL A 619 21.71 7.52 -31.86
C VAL A 619 23.12 7.51 -31.27
N LEU A 620 23.63 6.36 -30.79
CA LEU A 620 25.00 6.23 -30.26
C LEU A 620 26.07 6.66 -31.28
N LYS A 621 25.85 6.38 -32.58
CA LYS A 621 26.76 6.81 -33.66
C LYS A 621 26.93 8.34 -33.72
N GLU A 622 25.89 9.11 -33.37
CA GLU A 622 25.97 10.58 -33.33
C GLU A 622 26.86 11.09 -32.20
N PHE A 623 27.01 10.29 -31.15
CA PHE A 623 27.93 10.53 -30.04
C PHE A 623 29.30 9.89 -30.31
N GLY A 624 29.59 9.42 -31.53
CA GLY A 624 30.87 8.77 -31.87
C GLY A 624 31.09 7.41 -31.20
N MET A 625 30.03 6.78 -30.69
CA MET A 625 30.08 5.50 -29.99
C MET A 625 29.47 4.37 -30.83
N LYS A 626 29.80 3.11 -30.48
CA LYS A 626 29.21 1.91 -31.06
C LYS A 626 28.64 1.03 -29.95
N ALA A 627 27.47 0.43 -30.22
CA ALA A 627 26.90 -0.62 -29.37
C ALA A 627 27.54 -1.98 -29.70
N GLY A 628 27.95 -2.69 -28.66
CA GLY A 628 28.32 -4.11 -28.60
C GLY A 628 27.34 -4.88 -27.70
N LEU A 629 27.40 -6.22 -27.77
CA LEU A 629 26.56 -7.15 -27.02
C LEU A 629 27.39 -7.90 -25.98
#